data_AF-A0A529MET0-F1
#
_entry.id   AF-A0A529MET0-F1
#
_cell.length_a   1.000
_cell.length_b   1.000
_cell.length_c   1.000
_cell.angle_alpha   90.00
_cell.angle_beta   90.00
_cell.angle_gamma   90.00
#
_symmetry.space_group_name_H-M   'P 1'
#
loop_
_entity.id
_entity.type
_entity.pdbx_description
1 polymer ?
#
loop_
_entity_poly.entity_id
_entity_poly.type
_entity_poly.pdbx_seq_one_letter_code
_entity_poly.pdbx_strand_id
1 'polypeptide(L)'
;MVGVGLIGTGFMGKCHAIAWNAVGTVFPDVEKPKLVHLGEVNDELARRKASEFGFAKGSGDWRAVVNDPEVDVVSLTTPNQFHPE
;
A
#
# COMPACT_ATOMS: atom_id res chain seq x y z
N MET A 1 9.75 5.80 11.71
CA MET A 1 8.93 5.90 10.51
C MET A 1 8.07 4.66 10.32
N VAL A 2 6.75 4.83 10.19
CA VAL A 2 5.79 3.74 9.94
C VAL A 2 5.82 3.34 8.47
N GLY A 3 6.03 2.05 8.19
CA GLY A 3 5.95 1.45 6.87
C GLY A 3 4.53 1.01 6.51
N VAL A 4 4.07 1.38 5.32
CA VAL A 4 2.73 1.10 4.83
C VAL A 4 2.77 0.09 3.70
N GLY A 5 1.99 -0.97 3.86
CA GLY A 5 1.61 -1.90 2.80
C GLY A 5 0.20 -1.58 2.29
N LEU A 6 -0.03 -1.64 0.98
CA LEU A 6 -1.35 -1.44 0.37
C LEU A 6 -1.75 -2.68 -0.44
N ILE A 7 -2.92 -3.26 -0.15
CA ILE A 7 -3.43 -4.41 -0.91
C ILE A 7 -4.70 -3.97 -1.66
N GLY A 8 -4.62 -4.08 -2.99
CA GLY A 8 -5.66 -3.66 -3.92
C GLY A 8 -5.54 -2.19 -4.34
N THR A 9 -5.73 -1.95 -5.65
CA THR A 9 -5.62 -0.60 -6.27
C THR A 9 -6.86 -0.24 -7.09
N GLY A 10 -8.00 -0.82 -6.72
CA GLY A 10 -9.33 -0.35 -7.12
C GLY A 10 -9.60 1.07 -6.65
N PHE A 11 -10.86 1.52 -6.69
CA PHE A 11 -11.21 2.89 -6.32
C PHE A 11 -10.67 3.30 -4.93
N MET A 12 -10.93 2.48 -3.90
CA MET A 12 -10.46 2.77 -2.53
C MET A 12 -8.94 2.71 -2.41
N GLY A 13 -8.27 1.77 -3.10
CA GLY A 13 -6.81 1.71 -3.10
C GLY A 13 -6.16 2.99 -3.62
N LYS A 14 -6.74 3.62 -4.66
CA LYS A 14 -6.28 4.93 -5.17
C LYS A 14 -6.47 6.04 -4.13
N CYS A 15 -7.63 6.10 -3.49
CA CYS A 15 -7.90 7.09 -2.45
C CYS A 15 -6.91 6.96 -1.28
N HIS A 16 -6.62 5.73 -0.86
CA HIS A 16 -5.67 5.45 0.21
C HIS A 16 -4.23 5.82 -0.20
N ALA A 17 -3.81 5.47 -1.41
CA ALA A 17 -2.49 5.84 -1.92
C ALA A 17 -2.26 7.37 -1.95
N ILE A 18 -3.29 8.13 -2.35
CA ILE A 18 -3.25 9.60 -2.32
C ILE A 18 -3.15 10.09 -0.87
N ALA A 19 -4.00 9.58 0.02
CA ALA A 19 -4.01 9.99 1.43
C ALA A 19 -2.68 9.73 2.12
N TRP A 20 -2.07 8.55 1.92
CA TRP A 20 -0.78 8.21 2.50
C TRP A 20 0.35 9.12 1.99
N ASN A 21 0.35 9.46 0.69
CA ASN A 21 1.32 10.41 0.15
C ASN A 21 1.14 11.83 0.71
N ALA A 22 -0.09 12.21 1.05
CA ALA A 22 -0.44 13.55 1.52
C ALA A 22 -0.16 13.80 3.00
N VAL A 23 0.11 12.76 3.82
CA VAL A 23 0.23 12.88 5.29
C VAL A 23 1.19 14.00 5.70
N GLY A 24 2.42 14.04 5.18
CA GLY A 24 3.40 15.07 5.56
C GLY A 24 3.03 16.49 5.11
N THR A 25 2.19 16.63 4.08
CA THR A 25 1.70 17.93 3.61
C THR A 25 0.50 18.41 4.45
N VAL A 26 -0.38 17.48 4.84
CA VAL A 26 -1.61 17.79 5.58
C VAL A 26 -1.34 17.93 7.09
N PHE A 27 -0.41 17.15 7.63
CA PHE A 27 -0.07 17.12 9.05
C PHE A 27 1.43 17.43 9.23
N PRO A 28 1.82 18.71 9.33
CA PRO A 28 3.23 19.12 9.32
C PRO A 28 4.03 18.61 10.53
N ASP A 29 3.35 18.31 11.63
CA ASP A 29 3.97 17.79 12.87
C ASP A 29 4.05 16.26 12.92
N VAL A 30 3.66 15.56 11.84
CA VAL A 30 3.67 14.09 11.74
C VAL A 30 4.74 13.64 10.76
N GLU A 31 5.56 12.67 11.17
CA GLU A 31 6.55 12.05 10.28
C GLU A 31 5.85 11.36 9.10
N LYS A 32 6.31 11.64 7.87
CA LYS A 32 5.74 11.04 6.65
C LYS A 32 5.93 9.50 6.69
N PRO A 33 4.87 8.70 6.48
CA PRO A 33 4.99 7.25 6.38
C PRO A 33 5.83 6.82 5.16
N LYS A 34 6.51 5.68 5.28
CA LYS A 34 7.19 5.04 4.17
C LYS A 34 6.20 4.20 3.38
N LEU A 35 6.07 4.43 2.08
CA LEU A 35 5.27 3.57 1.19
C LEU A 35 6.13 2.37 0.77
N VAL A 36 5.90 1.22 1.38
CA VAL A 36 6.83 0.10 1.34
C VAL A 36 6.45 -0.88 0.23
N HIS A 37 5.29 -1.53 0.34
CA HIS A 37 4.95 -2.66 -0.52
C HIS A 37 3.48 -2.63 -0.96
N LEU A 38 3.28 -2.72 -2.28
CA LEU A 38 1.95 -2.81 -2.88
C LEU A 38 1.65 -4.23 -3.37
N GLY A 39 0.49 -4.75 -3.00
CA GLY A 39 -0.03 -6.05 -3.40
C GLY A 39 -1.15 -5.93 -4.41
N GLU A 40 -1.08 -6.71 -5.49
CA GLU A 40 -2.09 -6.79 -6.54
C GLU A 40 -2.28 -8.21 -7.05
N VAL A 41 -3.25 -8.41 -7.95
CA VAL A 41 -3.58 -9.75 -8.50
C VAL A 41 -2.47 -10.41 -9.31
N ASN A 42 -1.46 -9.66 -9.75
CA ASN A 42 -0.26 -10.19 -10.40
C ASN A 42 0.92 -9.19 -10.31
N ASP A 43 2.14 -9.69 -10.52
CA ASP A 43 3.37 -8.90 -10.37
C ASP A 43 3.48 -7.73 -11.35
N GLU A 44 2.97 -7.87 -12.57
CA GLU A 44 3.03 -6.81 -13.58
C GLU A 44 2.20 -5.60 -13.14
N LEU A 45 0.94 -5.83 -12.77
CA LEU A 45 0.06 -4.80 -12.27
C LEU A 45 0.60 -4.20 -10.98
N ALA A 46 1.09 -5.04 -10.05
CA ALA A 46 1.64 -4.59 -8.78
C ALA A 46 2.83 -3.64 -8.97
N ARG A 47 3.81 -4.03 -9.79
CA ARG A 47 5.00 -3.19 -10.05
C ARG A 47 4.62 -1.87 -10.73
N ARG A 48 3.71 -1.91 -11.72
CA ARG A 48 3.21 -0.71 -12.38
C ARG A 48 2.53 0.24 -11.38
N LYS A 49 1.62 -0.27 -10.55
CA LYS A 49 0.89 0.54 -9.57
C LYS A 49 1.77 1.02 -8.42
N ALA A 50 2.74 0.23 -7.99
CA ALA A 50 3.75 0.65 -7.02
C ALA A 50 4.52 1.87 -7.55
N SER A 51 4.97 1.82 -8.80
CA SER A 51 5.64 2.96 -9.44
C SER A 51 4.73 4.19 -9.59
N GLU A 52 3.47 4.02 -9.99
CA GLU A 52 2.51 5.13 -10.14
C GLU A 52 2.20 5.83 -8.80
N PHE A 53 2.13 5.06 -7.70
CA PHE A 53 1.73 5.58 -6.38
C PHE A 53 2.90 5.84 -5.42
N GLY A 54 4.14 5.54 -5.84
CA GLY A 54 5.34 5.81 -5.05
C GLY A 54 5.66 4.76 -3.97
N PHE A 55 5.20 3.52 -4.12
CA PHE A 55 5.62 2.40 -3.26
C PHE A 55 6.95 1.81 -3.73
N ALA A 56 7.80 1.41 -2.79
CA ALA A 56 9.13 0.87 -3.08
C ALA A 56 9.11 -0.51 -3.75
N LYS A 57 8.13 -1.36 -3.40
CA LYS A 57 7.99 -2.75 -3.89
C LYS A 57 6.58 -2.99 -4.43
N GLY A 58 6.44 -3.91 -5.37
CA GLY A 58 5.16 -4.40 -5.90
C GLY A 58 5.20 -5.92 -6.09
N SER A 59 4.20 -6.64 -5.57
CA SER A 59 4.07 -8.09 -5.72
C SER A 59 2.65 -8.54 -6.07
N GLY A 60 2.56 -9.62 -6.83
CA GLY A 60 1.33 -10.32 -7.20
C GLY A 60 0.77 -11.24 -6.12
N ASP A 61 1.38 -11.27 -4.94
CA ASP A 61 0.94 -12.03 -3.78
C ASP A 61 0.85 -11.09 -2.58
N TRP A 62 -0.35 -10.95 -2.00
CA TRP A 62 -0.59 -10.10 -0.85
C TRP A 62 0.14 -10.58 0.40
N ARG A 63 0.46 -11.89 0.50
CA ARG A 63 1.24 -12.44 1.61
C ARG A 63 2.65 -11.89 1.62
N ALA A 64 3.20 -11.52 0.46
CA ALA A 64 4.49 -10.86 0.40
C ALA A 64 4.46 -9.48 1.08
N VAL A 65 3.34 -8.76 0.98
CA VAL A 65 3.14 -7.46 1.67
C VAL A 65 3.04 -7.66 3.18
N VAL A 66 2.26 -8.65 3.63
CA VAL A 66 2.06 -8.93 5.06
C VAL A 66 3.34 -9.46 5.72
N ASN A 67 4.15 -10.22 5.00
CA ASN A 67 5.41 -10.78 5.50
C ASN A 67 6.62 -9.85 5.28
N ASP A 68 6.45 -8.67 4.66
CA ASP A 68 7.55 -7.73 4.49
C ASP A 68 7.91 -7.12 5.86
N PRO A 69 9.12 -7.35 6.39
CA PRO A 69 9.51 -6.85 7.72
C PRO A 69 9.58 -5.32 7.79
N GLU A 70 9.52 -4.62 6.66
CA GLU A 70 9.45 -3.15 6.61
C GLU A 70 8.00 -2.62 6.64
N VAL A 71 6.98 -3.48 6.58
CA VAL A 71 5.56 -3.09 6.65
C VAL A 71 5.05 -3.18 8.09
N ASP A 72 4.68 -2.03 8.66
CA ASP A 72 4.08 -1.94 10.00
C ASP A 72 2.55 -1.92 9.96
N VAL A 73 1.97 -1.36 8.88
CA VAL A 73 0.52 -1.19 8.70
C VAL A 73 0.10 -1.70 7.33
N VAL A 74 -0.91 -2.57 7.31
CA VAL A 74 -1.55 -3.03 6.07
C VAL A 74 -2.86 -2.26 5.85
N SER A 75 -2.89 -1.51 4.76
CA SER A 75 -4.08 -0.84 4.23
C SER A 75 -4.81 -1.79 3.28
N LEU A 76 -5.82 -2.51 3.78
CA LEU A 76 -6.59 -3.48 2.99
C LEU A 76 -7.76 -2.81 2.27
N THR A 77 -7.76 -2.83 0.94
CA THR A 77 -8.81 -2.19 0.11
C THR A 77 -9.44 -3.13 -0.91
N THR A 78 -9.33 -4.43 -0.65
CA THR A 78 -9.94 -5.50 -1.46
C THR A 78 -11.45 -5.59 -1.22
N PRO A 79 -12.20 -6.31 -2.07
CA PRO A 79 -13.59 -6.66 -1.78
C PRO A 79 -13.77 -7.36 -0.43
N ASN A 80 -14.89 -7.09 0.24
CA ASN A 80 -15.18 -7.54 1.62
C ASN A 80 -14.99 -9.05 1.85
N GLN A 81 -15.27 -9.87 0.84
CA GLN A 81 -15.12 -11.33 0.93
C GLN A 81 -13.68 -11.79 1.21
N PHE A 82 -12.68 -10.96 0.91
CA PHE A 82 -11.27 -11.27 1.12
C PHE A 82 -10.70 -10.65 2.41
N HIS A 83 -11.51 -9.96 3.22
CA HIS A 83 -11.03 -9.34 4.47
C HIS A 83 -10.72 -10.33 5.59
N PRO A 84 -11.45 -11.46 5.76
CA PRO A 84 -11.18 -12.37 6.87
C PRO A 84 -9.92 -13.23 6.75
N GLU A 85 -9.35 -13.36 5.55
CA GLU A 85 -8.14 -14.16 5.26
C GLU A 85 -6.86 -13.36 5.53
#